data_AF-A0A959CXQ8-F1
#
_entry.id   AF-A0A959CXQ8-F1
#
_cell.length_a   1.000
_cell.length_b   1.000
_cell.length_c   1.000
_cell.angle_alpha   90.00
_cell.angle_beta   90.00
_cell.angle_gamma   90.00
#
_symmetry.space_group_name_H-M   'P 1'
#
loop_
_entity.id
_entity.type
_entity.pdbx_description
1 polymer ?
#
loop_
_entity_poly.entity_id
_entity_poly.type
_entity_poly.pdbx_seq_one_letter_code
_entity_poly.pdbx_strand_id
1 'polypeptide(L)'
;MAIPLRPLFAFIGFTFLLMSAVPGLAQQPEKAPAPEYAEFPDDPYLPVARAGRPGSPAYRFSNARITTVQVNVNSAGENILGDAANEPSIAIDPTNPNRMIIGWRQFDTIASNFRQAGFAYTTDGGQHWAFPGVIEPGVFRSDPVLDYNSEGQIFYNSLTTDVSNYWCDVYRSTGDGEWDEGVYAYGGDKQWMAIDHSGGPGDGHIYANWKQSFSACFPGSLTRS
;
A
#
# COMPACT_ATOMS: atom_id res chain seq x y z
N MET A 1 -49.46 -69.85 58.30
CA MET A 1 -48.13 -70.19 58.86
C MET A 1 -47.13 -69.24 58.23
N ALA A 2 -46.42 -68.47 59.04
CA ALA A 2 -45.79 -67.20 58.65
C ALA A 2 -44.64 -67.35 57.64
N ILE A 3 -44.62 -66.48 56.63
CA ILE A 3 -43.45 -66.18 55.78
C ILE A 3 -43.04 -64.74 56.12
N PRO A 4 -41.79 -64.48 56.53
CA PRO A 4 -41.37 -63.14 56.94
C PRO A 4 -41.05 -62.26 55.73
N LEU A 5 -41.60 -61.05 55.71
CA LEU A 5 -41.20 -59.96 54.81
C LEU A 5 -39.79 -59.48 55.18
N ARG A 6 -38.93 -59.32 54.16
CA ARG A 6 -37.65 -58.60 54.25
C ARG A 6 -37.90 -57.09 54.15
N PRO A 7 -37.19 -56.23 54.92
CA PRO A 7 -37.31 -54.80 54.76
C PRO A 7 -36.60 -54.33 53.49
N LEU A 8 -37.32 -53.56 52.69
CA LEU A 8 -36.83 -52.82 51.52
C LEU A 8 -36.10 -51.57 52.02
N PHE A 9 -34.78 -51.48 51.83
CA PHE A 9 -34.04 -50.24 52.06
C PHE A 9 -34.26 -49.31 50.85
N ALA A 10 -35.04 -48.25 51.04
CA ALA A 10 -35.17 -47.17 50.07
C ALA A 10 -33.94 -46.26 50.14
N PHE A 11 -33.08 -46.32 49.12
CA PHE A 11 -32.03 -45.32 48.91
C PHE A 11 -32.68 -44.03 48.39
N ILE A 12 -32.75 -42.99 49.23
CA ILE A 12 -33.10 -41.64 48.82
C ILE A 12 -31.87 -41.06 48.11
N GLY A 13 -31.86 -41.14 46.79
CA GLY A 13 -30.87 -40.46 45.96
C GLY A 13 -31.11 -38.95 45.98
N PHE A 14 -30.20 -38.20 46.60
CA PHE A 14 -30.18 -36.74 46.54
C PHE A 14 -29.58 -36.32 45.19
N THR A 15 -30.43 -36.01 44.22
CA THR A 15 -30.00 -35.46 42.93
C THR A 15 -29.57 -34.01 43.13
N PHE A 16 -28.26 -33.75 43.17
CA PHE A 16 -27.72 -32.39 43.08
C PHE A 16 -27.95 -31.87 41.66
N LEU A 17 -28.87 -30.91 41.50
CA LEU A 17 -29.01 -30.11 40.28
C LEU A 17 -27.81 -29.17 40.19
N LEU A 18 -26.81 -29.51 39.38
CA LEU A 18 -25.74 -28.59 38.99
C LEU A 18 -26.33 -27.56 38.02
N MET A 19 -26.66 -26.36 38.53
CA MET A 19 -26.87 -25.19 37.68
C MET A 19 -25.53 -24.82 37.03
N SER A 20 -25.38 -25.17 35.76
CA SER A 20 -24.30 -24.65 34.92
C SER A 20 -24.57 -23.16 34.69
N ALA A 21 -23.83 -22.32 35.40
CA ALA A 21 -23.73 -20.91 35.05
C ALA A 21 -23.05 -20.83 33.68
N VAL A 22 -23.83 -20.59 32.62
CA VAL A 22 -23.28 -20.15 31.35
C VAL A 22 -22.62 -18.80 31.63
N PRO A 23 -21.29 -18.65 31.49
CA PRO A 23 -20.69 -17.34 31.58
C PRO A 23 -21.30 -16.50 30.45
N GLY A 24 -22.07 -15.48 30.80
CA GLY A 24 -22.46 -14.45 29.86
C GLY A 24 -21.19 -13.87 29.29
N LEU A 25 -20.92 -14.15 28.00
CA LEU A 25 -20.02 -13.34 27.22
C LEU A 25 -20.58 -11.93 27.30
N ALA A 26 -19.99 -11.10 28.15
CA ALA A 26 -20.18 -9.67 28.11
C ALA A 26 -19.79 -9.26 26.69
N GLN A 27 -20.80 -8.98 25.86
CA GLN A 27 -20.61 -8.40 24.55
C GLN A 27 -19.89 -7.08 24.84
N GLN A 28 -18.59 -7.02 24.56
CA GLN A 28 -17.87 -5.77 24.65
C GLN A 28 -18.68 -4.78 23.80
N PRO A 29 -18.99 -3.57 24.32
CA PRO A 29 -19.61 -2.56 23.48
C PRO A 29 -18.78 -2.47 22.21
N GLU A 30 -19.44 -2.69 21.08
CA GLU A 30 -18.81 -2.57 19.77
C GLU A 30 -18.05 -1.26 19.78
N LYS A 31 -16.72 -1.35 19.76
CA LYS A 31 -15.87 -0.18 19.77
C LYS A 31 -16.35 0.64 18.59
N ALA A 32 -16.87 1.85 18.85
CA ALA A 32 -17.32 2.74 17.80
C ALA A 32 -16.26 2.69 16.68
N PRO A 33 -16.68 2.48 15.41
CA PRO A 33 -15.71 2.35 14.32
C PRO A 33 -14.74 3.50 14.46
N ALA A 34 -13.44 3.17 14.54
CA ALA A 34 -12.42 4.19 14.53
C ALA A 34 -12.74 5.11 13.34
N PRO A 35 -12.59 6.45 13.48
CA PRO A 35 -12.78 7.33 12.34
C PRO A 35 -12.01 6.74 11.17
N GLU A 36 -12.72 6.56 10.06
CA GLU A 36 -12.16 5.97 8.86
C GLU A 36 -10.91 6.78 8.51
N TYR A 37 -9.74 6.12 8.40
CA TYR A 37 -8.51 6.80 8.03
C TYR A 37 -8.75 7.48 6.67
N ALA A 38 -8.74 8.81 6.65
CA ALA A 38 -8.93 9.60 5.45
C ALA A 38 -7.57 10.12 4.99
N GLU A 39 -7.24 9.89 3.72
CA GLU A 39 -6.02 10.40 3.10
C GLU A 39 -6.24 11.89 2.75
N PHE A 40 -5.60 12.80 3.50
CA PHE A 40 -5.57 14.22 3.15
C PHE A 40 -4.23 14.87 3.55
N PRO A 41 -3.86 16.02 2.94
CA PRO A 41 -2.74 16.83 3.39
C PRO A 41 -3.04 17.39 4.79
N ASP A 42 -2.20 17.06 5.77
CA ASP A 42 -2.34 17.48 7.16
C ASP A 42 -1.21 18.45 7.54
N ASP A 43 0.04 17.97 7.55
CA ASP A 43 1.20 18.85 7.70
C ASP A 43 1.49 19.64 6.41
N PRO A 44 2.07 20.85 6.52
CA PRO A 44 2.49 21.61 5.35
C PRO A 44 3.66 20.91 4.64
N TYR A 45 3.80 21.19 3.35
CA TYR A 45 5.02 20.85 2.61
C TYR A 45 6.23 21.56 3.23
N LEU A 46 7.21 20.78 3.68
CA LEU A 46 8.50 21.26 4.17
C LEU A 46 9.59 20.90 3.16
N PRO A 47 9.99 21.81 2.27
CA PRO A 47 11.03 21.53 1.29
C PRO A 47 12.36 21.26 2.00
N VAL A 48 12.92 20.08 1.78
CA VAL A 48 14.26 19.72 2.27
C VAL A 48 15.19 19.55 1.09
N ALA A 49 16.24 20.37 1.05
CA ALA A 49 17.29 20.21 0.04
C ALA A 49 17.94 18.83 0.17
N ARG A 50 17.92 18.04 -0.90
CA ARG A 50 18.55 16.71 -0.92
C ARG A 50 20.08 16.79 -0.97
N ALA A 51 20.60 17.81 -1.65
CA ALA A 51 22.03 18.05 -1.76
C ALA A 51 22.64 18.31 -0.38
N GLY A 52 23.65 17.52 -0.02
CA GLY A 52 24.36 17.66 1.26
C GLY A 52 23.61 17.14 2.48
N ARG A 53 22.49 16.39 2.32
CA ARG A 53 21.89 15.68 3.46
C ARG A 53 22.89 14.66 4.02
N PRO A 54 22.99 14.56 5.36
CA PRO A 54 23.80 13.52 5.98
C PRO A 54 23.37 12.13 5.48
N GLY A 55 24.36 11.36 5.03
CA GLY A 55 24.20 9.97 4.63
C GLY A 55 24.61 9.01 5.74
N SER A 56 24.18 7.76 5.61
CA SER A 56 24.73 6.62 6.34
C SER A 56 24.79 5.41 5.40
N PRO A 57 25.53 4.34 5.74
CA PRO A 57 25.55 3.16 4.87
C PRO A 57 24.13 2.64 4.58
N ALA A 58 23.79 2.50 3.30
CA ALA A 58 22.52 1.93 2.88
C ALA A 58 22.42 0.44 3.27
N TYR A 59 21.23 -0.03 3.59
CA TYR A 59 21.03 -1.44 3.88
C TYR A 59 21.27 -2.29 2.63
N ARG A 60 22.18 -3.27 2.75
CA ARG A 60 22.42 -4.29 1.73
C ARG A 60 22.65 -5.63 2.39
N PHE A 61 21.97 -6.65 1.88
CA PHE A 61 22.13 -8.03 2.31
C PHE A 61 22.10 -8.95 1.09
N SER A 62 22.93 -9.98 1.07
CA SER A 62 22.85 -11.01 0.02
C SER A 62 23.29 -12.36 0.56
N ASN A 63 22.60 -13.40 0.12
CA ASN A 63 22.99 -14.80 0.28
C ASN A 63 22.61 -15.58 -0.99
N ALA A 64 22.76 -16.91 -0.96
CA ALA A 64 22.48 -17.77 -2.13
C ALA A 64 21.00 -17.78 -2.62
N ARG A 65 20.05 -17.20 -1.88
CA ARG A 65 18.60 -17.23 -2.20
C ARG A 65 17.98 -15.85 -2.36
N ILE A 66 18.48 -14.86 -1.64
CA ILE A 66 17.88 -13.52 -1.61
C ILE A 66 18.98 -12.46 -1.63
N THR A 67 18.69 -11.41 -2.39
CA THR A 67 19.40 -10.13 -2.32
C THR A 67 18.40 -9.07 -1.87
N THR A 68 18.83 -8.21 -0.97
CA THR A 68 18.08 -7.06 -0.49
C THR A 68 18.93 -5.82 -0.68
N VAL A 69 18.35 -4.83 -1.33
CA VAL A 69 18.97 -3.54 -1.63
C VAL A 69 18.01 -2.44 -1.19
N GLN A 70 18.51 -1.48 -0.42
CA GLN A 70 17.78 -0.26 -0.13
C GLN A 70 17.72 0.62 -1.38
N VAL A 71 16.51 1.10 -1.71
CA VAL A 71 16.24 1.85 -2.95
C VAL A 71 16.10 3.36 -2.75
N ASN A 72 15.64 3.78 -1.57
CA ASN A 72 15.59 5.19 -1.20
C ASN A 72 16.97 5.61 -0.67
N VAL A 73 17.82 6.07 -1.60
CA VAL A 73 19.23 6.40 -1.36
C VAL A 73 19.59 7.73 -2.02
N ASN A 74 20.64 8.40 -1.52
CA ASN A 74 21.16 9.60 -2.15
C ASN A 74 21.95 9.30 -3.43
N SER A 75 22.49 10.33 -4.09
CA SER A 75 23.28 10.17 -5.33
C SER A 75 24.59 9.38 -5.15
N ALA A 76 25.05 9.17 -3.92
CA ALA A 76 26.19 8.33 -3.59
C ALA A 76 25.79 6.89 -3.23
N GLY A 77 24.49 6.54 -3.26
CA GLY A 77 23.98 5.22 -2.88
C GLY A 77 23.88 5.00 -1.37
N GLU A 78 23.87 6.07 -0.57
CA GLU A 78 23.79 6.02 0.89
C GLU A 78 22.35 6.21 1.37
N ASN A 79 22.01 5.65 2.54
CA ASN A 79 20.76 5.94 3.23
C ASN A 79 20.66 7.44 3.54
N ILE A 80 19.53 8.05 3.22
CA ILE A 80 19.26 9.47 3.48
C ILE A 80 18.81 9.61 4.93
N LEU A 81 19.51 10.40 5.75
CA LEU A 81 19.11 10.55 7.15
C LEU A 81 17.94 11.54 7.30
N GLY A 82 16.94 11.10 8.07
CA GLY A 82 15.78 11.89 8.44
C GLY A 82 14.74 12.05 7.35
N ASP A 83 14.80 11.28 6.26
CA ASP A 83 13.67 11.12 5.34
C ASP A 83 12.87 9.84 5.67
N ALA A 84 11.75 9.64 4.99
CA ALA A 84 11.00 8.40 5.09
C ALA A 84 10.30 8.04 3.77
N ALA A 85 10.05 6.74 3.62
CA ALA A 85 9.36 6.15 2.49
C ALA A 85 8.47 5.01 2.99
N ASN A 86 7.24 4.91 2.50
CA ASN A 86 6.37 3.75 2.76
C ASN A 86 5.39 3.50 1.60
N GLU A 87 4.64 2.40 1.69
CA GLU A 87 3.68 1.94 0.67
C GLU A 87 4.26 1.90 -0.75
N PRO A 88 5.30 1.07 -0.97
CA PRO A 88 5.92 0.98 -2.27
C PRO A 88 5.12 0.14 -3.27
N SER A 89 5.28 0.44 -4.55
CA SER A 89 4.89 -0.39 -5.69
C SER A 89 6.06 -0.47 -6.68
N ILE A 90 6.38 -1.66 -7.18
CA ILE A 90 7.52 -1.90 -8.08
C ILE A 90 7.04 -2.56 -9.37
N ALA A 91 7.58 -2.11 -10.49
CA ALA A 91 7.35 -2.67 -11.82
C ALA A 91 8.67 -3.03 -12.49
N ILE A 92 8.67 -4.10 -13.29
CA ILE A 92 9.81 -4.64 -14.01
C ILE A 92 9.51 -4.53 -15.49
N ASP A 93 10.41 -3.93 -16.27
CA ASP A 93 10.21 -3.76 -17.71
C ASP A 93 10.21 -5.15 -18.41
N PRO A 94 9.10 -5.55 -19.05
CA PRO A 94 9.00 -6.86 -19.70
C PRO A 94 9.91 -6.98 -20.94
N THR A 95 10.36 -5.85 -21.51
CA THR A 95 11.26 -5.81 -22.67
C THR A 95 12.73 -5.81 -22.26
N ASN A 96 13.04 -5.42 -21.02
CA ASN A 96 14.39 -5.40 -20.46
C ASN A 96 14.36 -5.51 -18.92
N PRO A 97 14.48 -6.73 -18.35
CA PRO A 97 14.40 -6.92 -16.90
C PRO A 97 15.50 -6.25 -16.06
N ASN A 98 16.55 -5.69 -16.69
CA ASN A 98 17.51 -4.85 -15.98
C ASN A 98 16.92 -3.48 -15.61
N ARG A 99 15.84 -3.06 -16.29
CA ARG A 99 15.11 -1.83 -15.99
C ARG A 99 13.95 -2.14 -15.06
N MET A 100 13.94 -1.46 -13.91
CA MET A 100 12.87 -1.56 -12.92
C MET A 100 12.63 -0.17 -12.34
N ILE A 101 11.40 0.12 -11.96
CA ILE A 101 11.03 1.35 -11.28
C ILE A 101 10.22 0.99 -10.05
N ILE A 102 10.55 1.60 -8.92
CA ILE A 102 9.79 1.50 -7.67
C ILE A 102 9.30 2.89 -7.28
N GLY A 103 8.01 3.02 -7.03
CA GLY A 103 7.38 4.22 -6.48
C GLY A 103 6.99 4.01 -5.02
N TRP A 104 6.87 5.09 -4.25
CA TRP A 104 6.44 5.06 -2.84
C TRP A 104 5.90 6.43 -2.41
N ARG A 105 5.29 6.50 -1.22
CA ARG A 105 4.95 7.77 -0.57
C ARG A 105 6.21 8.40 0.01
N GLN A 106 6.70 9.45 -0.62
CA GLN A 106 7.93 10.13 -0.20
C GLN A 106 7.65 11.20 0.85
N PHE A 107 8.30 11.08 2.01
CA PHE A 107 8.34 12.10 3.04
C PHE A 107 9.74 12.70 3.05
N ASP A 108 9.86 13.98 2.68
CA ASP A 108 11.16 14.64 2.65
C ASP A 108 11.76 14.80 4.06
N THR A 109 10.95 14.74 5.11
CA THR A 109 11.43 14.73 6.49
C THR A 109 10.53 13.90 7.39
N ILE A 110 11.11 13.20 8.36
CA ILE A 110 10.37 12.52 9.44
C ILE A 110 9.64 13.50 10.38
N ALA A 111 9.86 14.80 10.24
CA ALA A 111 9.18 15.84 11.00
C ALA A 111 7.84 16.29 10.39
N SER A 112 7.44 15.74 9.23
CA SER A 112 6.18 16.08 8.54
C SER A 112 5.59 14.83 7.88
N ASN A 113 4.25 14.70 7.95
CA ASN A 113 3.50 13.67 7.23
C ASN A 113 3.12 14.06 5.79
N PHE A 114 3.61 15.20 5.30
CA PHE A 114 3.40 15.61 3.91
C PHE A 114 4.13 14.65 2.97
N ARG A 115 3.37 14.05 2.05
CA ARG A 115 3.84 13.00 1.16
C ARG A 115 3.65 13.34 -0.31
N GLN A 116 4.62 12.89 -1.08
CA GLN A 116 4.76 13.17 -2.51
C GLN A 116 4.98 11.86 -3.29
N ALA A 117 4.91 11.93 -4.61
CA ALA A 117 5.10 10.79 -5.50
C ALA A 117 6.59 10.51 -5.70
N GLY A 118 7.19 9.77 -4.77
CA GLY A 118 8.60 9.36 -4.85
C GLY A 118 8.79 8.19 -5.79
N PHE A 119 9.92 8.15 -6.48
CA PHE A 119 10.30 7.00 -7.28
C PHE A 119 11.82 6.87 -7.39
N ALA A 120 12.30 5.65 -7.61
CA ALA A 120 13.66 5.36 -8.02
C ALA A 120 13.65 4.35 -9.15
N TYR A 121 14.72 4.35 -9.93
CA TYR A 121 14.89 3.41 -11.03
C TYR A 121 16.25 2.71 -10.95
N THR A 122 16.33 1.57 -11.62
CA THR A 122 17.56 0.81 -11.83
C THR A 122 17.68 0.46 -13.31
N THR A 123 18.92 0.29 -13.78
CA THR A 123 19.25 -0.16 -15.14
C THR A 123 20.15 -1.39 -15.14
N ASP A 124 20.35 -2.00 -13.97
CA ASP A 124 21.25 -3.15 -13.75
C ASP A 124 20.62 -4.27 -12.92
N GLY A 125 19.29 -4.42 -13.01
CA GLY A 125 18.56 -5.50 -12.37
C GLY A 125 18.44 -5.34 -10.86
N GLY A 126 18.43 -4.10 -10.37
CA GLY A 126 18.21 -3.77 -8.97
C GLY A 126 19.48 -3.78 -8.11
N GLN A 127 20.67 -3.79 -8.74
CA GLN A 127 21.95 -3.81 -8.02
C GLN A 127 22.34 -2.42 -7.52
N HIS A 128 21.98 -1.39 -8.28
CA HIS A 128 22.06 0.03 -7.91
C HIS A 128 20.75 0.74 -8.28
N TRP A 129 20.38 1.73 -7.46
CA TRP A 129 19.16 2.51 -7.63
C TRP A 129 19.48 4.00 -7.65
N ALA A 130 18.81 4.72 -8.55
CA ALA A 130 18.89 6.17 -8.68
C ALA A 130 17.56 6.79 -8.23
N PHE A 131 17.62 7.70 -7.26
CA PHE A 131 16.49 8.49 -6.79
C PHE A 131 16.58 9.93 -7.29
N PRO A 132 15.97 10.26 -8.44
CA PRO A 132 16.13 11.58 -9.06
C PRO A 132 15.29 12.67 -8.38
N GLY A 133 14.15 12.33 -7.80
CA GLY A 133 13.15 13.33 -7.48
C GLY A 133 11.83 12.76 -6.99
N VAL A 134 10.85 13.64 -6.86
CA VAL A 134 9.44 13.27 -6.79
C VAL A 134 8.76 13.82 -8.05
N ILE A 135 7.63 13.23 -8.41
CA ILE A 135 6.72 13.82 -9.40
C ILE A 135 6.05 15.02 -8.75
N GLU A 136 6.10 16.17 -9.42
CA GLU A 136 5.51 17.45 -8.96
C GLU A 136 5.85 17.84 -7.51
N PRO A 137 7.08 18.32 -7.22
CA PRO A 137 7.47 18.70 -5.86
C PRO A 137 6.53 19.72 -5.21
N GLY A 138 6.10 19.43 -3.99
CA GLY A 138 5.14 20.22 -3.22
C GLY A 138 3.68 19.89 -3.51
N VAL A 139 3.39 18.96 -4.42
CA VAL A 139 2.03 18.46 -4.66
C VAL A 139 1.79 17.21 -3.84
N PHE A 140 0.65 17.17 -3.14
CA PHE A 140 0.23 16.01 -2.39
C PHE A 140 -0.06 14.83 -3.32
N ARG A 141 0.62 13.72 -3.07
CA ARG A 141 0.52 12.48 -3.84
C ARG A 141 0.70 11.30 -2.90
N SER A 142 -0.17 10.30 -3.01
CA SER A 142 -0.18 9.12 -2.15
C SER A 142 -0.35 7.84 -2.96
N ASP A 143 -0.19 6.72 -2.26
CA ASP A 143 -0.53 5.35 -2.65
C ASP A 143 -0.17 5.04 -4.11
N PRO A 144 1.12 4.96 -4.47
CA PRO A 144 1.49 4.74 -5.85
C PRO A 144 1.27 3.30 -6.30
N VAL A 145 0.80 3.13 -7.53
CA VAL A 145 0.72 1.83 -8.19
C VAL A 145 1.35 1.93 -9.57
N LEU A 146 2.38 1.11 -9.79
CA LEU A 146 3.19 1.14 -10.99
C LEU A 146 2.97 -0.13 -11.81
N ASP A 147 2.95 0.02 -13.13
CA ASP A 147 2.99 -1.11 -14.05
C ASP A 147 3.63 -0.72 -15.38
N TYR A 148 4.26 -1.67 -16.04
CA TYR A 148 4.74 -1.50 -17.41
C TYR A 148 3.64 -1.95 -18.38
N ASN A 149 3.62 -1.45 -19.61
CA ASN A 149 2.90 -2.12 -20.70
C ASN A 149 3.82 -3.09 -21.46
N SER A 150 3.25 -3.85 -22.39
CA SER A 150 3.98 -4.83 -23.22
C SER A 150 5.08 -4.20 -24.11
N GLU A 151 5.06 -2.87 -24.29
CA GLU A 151 6.04 -2.11 -25.07
C GLU A 151 7.17 -1.52 -24.20
N GLY A 152 7.18 -1.75 -22.89
CA GLY A 152 8.19 -1.22 -21.96
C GLY A 152 8.00 0.25 -21.57
N GLN A 153 6.78 0.79 -21.73
CA GLN A 153 6.40 2.09 -21.17
C GLN A 153 5.91 1.90 -19.73
N ILE A 154 6.40 2.73 -18.80
CA ILE A 154 5.99 2.68 -17.39
C ILE A 154 4.83 3.65 -17.15
N PHE A 155 3.90 3.23 -16.30
CA PHE A 155 2.80 4.05 -15.80
C PHE A 155 2.85 4.14 -14.28
N TYR A 156 2.60 5.33 -13.74
CA TYR A 156 2.55 5.62 -12.31
C TYR A 156 1.17 6.18 -11.98
N ASN A 157 0.32 5.36 -11.38
CA ASN A 157 -0.95 5.82 -10.81
C ASN A 157 -0.69 6.41 -9.42
N SER A 158 -1.22 7.60 -9.14
CA SER A 158 -1.06 8.25 -7.85
C SER A 158 -2.36 8.85 -7.36
N LEU A 159 -2.75 8.46 -6.14
CA LEU A 159 -3.85 9.09 -5.40
C LEU A 159 -3.52 10.55 -5.09
N THR A 160 -4.51 11.41 -5.24
CA THR A 160 -4.55 12.75 -4.69
C THR A 160 -5.96 13.05 -4.19
N THR A 161 -6.11 14.18 -3.50
CA THR A 161 -7.31 14.47 -2.72
C THR A 161 -7.44 15.97 -2.45
N ASP A 162 -8.67 16.41 -2.25
CA ASP A 162 -8.98 17.69 -1.61
C ASP A 162 -9.74 17.45 -0.29
N VAL A 163 -10.34 18.48 0.30
CA VAL A 163 -11.08 18.37 1.58
C VAL A 163 -12.19 17.31 1.55
N SER A 164 -12.73 16.98 0.37
CA SER A 164 -13.90 16.12 0.22
C SER A 164 -13.83 15.08 -0.91
N ASN A 165 -12.87 15.19 -1.83
CA ASN A 165 -12.81 14.38 -3.04
C ASN A 165 -11.50 13.62 -3.16
N TYR A 166 -11.56 12.42 -3.73
CA TYR A 166 -10.41 11.58 -4.04
C TYR A 166 -10.38 11.31 -5.54
N TRP A 167 -9.21 11.36 -6.15
CA TRP A 167 -9.00 10.91 -7.52
C TRP A 167 -7.55 10.48 -7.72
N CYS A 168 -7.25 9.91 -8.87
CA CYS A 168 -5.92 9.50 -9.26
C CYS A 168 -5.53 10.21 -10.56
N ASP A 169 -4.25 10.55 -10.66
CA ASP A 169 -3.63 10.86 -11.93
C ASP A 169 -2.73 9.68 -12.34
N VAL A 170 -2.64 9.41 -13.63
CA VAL A 170 -1.70 8.44 -14.21
C VAL A 170 -0.66 9.20 -15.01
N TYR A 171 0.60 9.03 -14.61
CA TYR A 171 1.78 9.52 -15.33
C TYR A 171 2.36 8.42 -16.19
N ARG A 172 2.96 8.79 -17.31
CA ARG A 172 3.68 7.87 -18.18
C ARG A 172 5.12 8.30 -18.38
N SER A 173 6.02 7.33 -18.46
CA SER A 173 7.39 7.53 -18.96
C SER A 173 7.76 6.47 -19.99
N THR A 174 8.55 6.86 -20.99
CA THR A 174 9.17 5.95 -21.97
C THR A 174 10.62 5.60 -21.60
N GLY A 175 11.16 6.20 -20.55
CA GLY A 175 12.57 6.13 -20.16
C GLY A 175 12.76 5.78 -18.68
N ASP A 176 13.76 6.39 -18.06
CA ASP A 176 14.18 6.08 -16.69
C ASP A 176 13.46 6.95 -15.65
N GLY A 177 12.15 7.17 -15.84
CA GLY A 177 11.32 7.94 -14.91
C GLY A 177 11.30 9.44 -15.15
N GLU A 178 11.45 9.88 -16.40
CA GLU A 178 11.01 11.22 -16.83
C GLU A 178 9.52 11.16 -17.15
N TRP A 179 8.70 11.75 -16.30
CA TRP A 179 7.24 11.64 -16.35
C TRP A 179 6.62 12.75 -17.20
N ASP A 180 5.50 12.44 -17.87
CA ASP A 180 4.67 13.47 -18.50
C ASP A 180 3.89 14.29 -17.45
N GLU A 181 3.01 15.18 -17.92
CA GLU A 181 2.20 16.05 -17.05
C GLU A 181 1.14 15.28 -16.24
N GLY A 182 0.98 13.98 -16.48
CA GLY A 182 -0.08 13.17 -15.90
C GLY A 182 -1.43 13.41 -16.56
N VAL A 183 -2.32 12.43 -16.41
CA VAL A 183 -3.71 12.50 -16.89
C VAL A 183 -4.65 12.13 -15.76
N TYR A 184 -5.68 12.94 -15.57
CA TYR A 184 -6.79 12.61 -14.68
C TYR A 184 -7.42 11.28 -15.07
N ALA A 185 -7.34 10.29 -14.18
CA ALA A 185 -7.74 8.91 -14.45
C ALA A 185 -9.00 8.49 -13.66
N TYR A 186 -9.75 9.49 -13.15
CA TYR A 186 -10.70 9.28 -12.05
C TYR A 186 -10.02 8.53 -10.90
N GLY A 187 -10.73 7.74 -10.11
CA GLY A 187 -10.11 6.93 -9.06
C GLY A 187 -10.70 7.16 -7.69
N GLY A 188 -9.90 6.85 -6.68
CA GLY A 188 -10.29 6.90 -5.30
C GLY A 188 -9.27 6.27 -4.36
N ASP A 189 -9.49 6.38 -3.04
CA ASP A 189 -8.56 5.79 -2.07
C ASP A 189 -8.55 4.25 -2.13
N LYS A 190 -7.38 3.68 -1.82
CA LYS A 190 -7.05 2.25 -1.96
C LYS A 190 -7.20 1.76 -3.39
N GLN A 191 -6.72 2.57 -4.33
CA GLN A 191 -6.64 2.20 -5.72
C GLN A 191 -5.64 1.07 -5.99
N TRP A 192 -5.92 0.30 -7.03
CA TRP A 192 -5.00 -0.62 -7.66
C TRP A 192 -5.09 -0.45 -9.17
N MET A 193 -4.00 -0.72 -9.87
CA MET A 193 -3.88 -0.64 -11.31
C MET A 193 -3.19 -1.89 -11.83
N ALA A 194 -3.65 -2.39 -12.99
CA ALA A 194 -2.96 -3.40 -13.77
C ALA A 194 -3.11 -3.08 -15.26
N ILE A 195 -2.08 -3.38 -16.04
CA ILE A 195 -2.10 -3.25 -17.50
C ILE A 195 -2.25 -4.64 -18.12
N ASP A 196 -3.13 -4.74 -19.12
CA ASP A 196 -3.33 -6.00 -19.83
C ASP A 196 -2.17 -6.26 -20.81
N HIS A 197 -1.57 -7.44 -20.69
CA HIS A 197 -0.44 -7.94 -21.48
C HIS A 197 -0.81 -9.15 -22.35
N SER A 198 -2.10 -9.39 -22.57
CA SER A 198 -2.59 -10.61 -23.21
C SER A 198 -2.29 -10.70 -24.71
N GLY A 199 -1.92 -9.61 -25.38
CA GLY A 199 -1.86 -9.52 -26.84
C GLY A 199 -3.22 -9.62 -27.54
N GLY A 200 -4.32 -9.64 -26.77
CA GLY A 200 -5.68 -9.69 -27.28
C GLY A 200 -6.29 -8.30 -27.52
N PRO A 201 -7.62 -8.22 -27.73
CA PRO A 201 -8.32 -6.94 -27.86
C PRO A 201 -8.23 -6.04 -26.61
N GLY A 202 -7.79 -6.60 -25.49
CA GLY A 202 -7.59 -5.91 -24.23
C GLY A 202 -6.17 -5.35 -24.03
N ASP A 203 -5.20 -5.79 -24.83
CA ASP A 203 -3.77 -5.48 -24.63
C ASP A 203 -3.52 -3.96 -24.57
N GLY A 204 -2.70 -3.56 -23.60
CA GLY A 204 -2.37 -2.17 -23.32
C GLY A 204 -3.44 -1.37 -22.59
N HIS A 205 -4.66 -1.90 -22.39
CA HIS A 205 -5.64 -1.20 -21.56
C HIS A 205 -5.22 -1.18 -20.11
N ILE A 206 -5.44 -0.05 -19.47
CA ILE A 206 -5.22 0.13 -18.03
C ILE A 206 -6.53 -0.15 -17.31
N TYR A 207 -6.51 -1.06 -16.35
CA TYR A 207 -7.63 -1.36 -15.46
C TYR A 207 -7.30 -0.83 -14.07
N ALA A 208 -8.11 0.08 -13.56
CA ALA A 208 -7.94 0.62 -12.22
C ALA A 208 -9.21 0.44 -11.40
N ASN A 209 -9.08 -0.02 -10.16
CA ASN A 209 -10.19 -0.17 -9.21
C ASN A 209 -9.82 0.45 -7.86
N TRP A 210 -10.82 0.82 -7.05
CA TRP A 210 -10.59 1.46 -5.75
C TRP A 210 -11.76 1.21 -4.80
N LYS A 211 -11.71 1.77 -3.58
CA LYS A 211 -12.81 1.67 -2.63
C LYS A 211 -13.96 2.60 -3.02
N GLN A 212 -15.15 2.03 -3.25
CA GLN A 212 -16.34 2.77 -3.68
C GLN A 212 -16.72 3.96 -2.75
N SER A 213 -16.47 3.84 -1.44
CA SER A 213 -16.75 4.91 -0.47
C SER A 213 -15.88 6.16 -0.65
N PHE A 214 -14.77 6.06 -1.38
CA PHE A 214 -13.82 7.14 -1.64
C PHE A 214 -13.65 7.35 -3.14
N SER A 215 -14.76 7.37 -3.90
CA SER A 215 -14.74 7.32 -5.36
C SER A 215 -15.02 8.67 -6.02
N ALA A 216 -14.23 9.04 -7.03
CA ALA A 216 -14.55 10.10 -7.98
C ALA A 216 -15.70 9.75 -8.95
N CYS A 217 -16.09 8.47 -9.02
CA CYS A 217 -17.03 7.93 -10.01
C CYS A 217 -18.29 7.33 -9.39
N PHE A 218 -18.88 7.90 -8.34
CA PHE A 218 -20.05 7.29 -7.70
C PHE A 218 -21.20 6.99 -8.70
N PRO A 219 -21.81 5.78 -8.67
CA PRO A 219 -21.58 4.66 -7.75
C PRO A 219 -20.51 3.65 -8.20
N GLY A 220 -19.79 3.90 -9.29
CA GLY A 220 -18.70 3.06 -9.78
C GLY A 220 -17.41 3.16 -8.97
N SER A 221 -16.51 2.20 -9.21
CA SER A 221 -15.18 2.11 -8.60
C SER A 221 -14.16 1.37 -9.49
N LEU A 222 -14.39 1.42 -10.81
CA LEU A 222 -13.58 0.75 -11.82
C LEU A 222 -13.52 1.64 -13.07
N THR A 223 -12.33 1.84 -13.61
CA THR A 223 -12.10 2.38 -14.95
C THR A 223 -11.34 1.38 -15.82
N ARG A 224 -11.55 1.52 -17.13
CA ARG A 224 -10.77 0.90 -18.18
C ARG A 224 -10.48 1.99 -19.23
N SER A 225 -9.22 2.17 -19.61
CA SER A 225 -8.79 3.11 -20.66
C SER A 225 -8.02 2.41 -21.74
#